data_AF-A0A034W0E0-F1
#
_entry.id   AF-A0A034W0E0-F1
#
_cell.length_a   1.000
_cell.length_b   1.000
_cell.length_c   1.000
_cell.angle_alpha   90.00
_cell.angle_beta   90.00
_cell.angle_gamma   90.00
#
_symmetry.space_group_name_H-M   'P 1'
#
loop_
_entity.id
_entity.type
_entity.pdbx_description
1 polymer ?
#
loop_
_entity_poly.entity_id
_entity_poly.type
_entity_poly.pdbx_seq_one_letter_code
_entity_poly.pdbx_strand_id
1 'polypeptide(L)'
;MRLKQAIEMKRPELMNRIVFHQDNARPYTSLMTRQTLGELGWEVLMHPPYSPDLSPSDYHLFRPLQNSLNGVNLDSREACENYLKQFFAEKPEKFYTDGIMFLSSGK
;
A
#
# COMPACT_ATOMS: atom_id res chain seq x y z
N MET A 1 3.59 -30.47 3.02
CA MET A 1 4.14 -29.41 3.89
C MET A 1 3.58 -28.08 3.39
N ARG A 2 2.89 -27.29 4.22
CA ARG A 2 2.32 -26.00 3.77
C ARG A 2 3.48 -25.04 3.46
N LEU A 3 3.45 -24.34 2.32
CA LEU A 3 4.51 -23.45 1.85
C LEU A 3 5.05 -22.50 2.94
N LYS A 4 4.14 -21.95 3.76
CA LYS A 4 4.49 -21.08 4.90
C LYS A 4 5.43 -21.76 5.91
N GLN A 5 5.16 -23.01 6.29
CA GLN A 5 6.01 -23.77 7.22
C GLN A 5 7.39 -24.07 6.63
N ALA A 6 7.45 -24.34 5.33
CA ALA A 6 8.72 -24.58 4.65
C ALA A 6 9.58 -23.32 4.57
N ILE A 7 8.97 -22.15 4.34
CA ILE A 7 9.66 -20.85 4.34
C ILE A 7 10.16 -20.52 5.76
N GLU A 8 9.33 -20.71 6.78
CA GLU A 8 9.71 -20.47 8.18
C GLU A 8 10.92 -21.31 8.61
N MET A 9 10.99 -22.57 8.20
CA MET A 9 12.11 -23.45 8.55
C MET A 9 13.37 -23.20 7.71
N LYS A 10 13.23 -22.90 6.41
CA LYS A 10 14.38 -22.86 5.48
C LYS A 10 14.91 -21.45 5.22
N ARG A 11 14.08 -20.42 5.40
CA ARG A 11 14.33 -19.03 5.03
C ARG A 11 13.65 -18.07 6.04
N PRO A 12 13.97 -18.17 7.34
CA PRO A 12 13.34 -17.34 8.37
C PRO A 12 13.50 -15.84 8.14
N GLU A 13 14.55 -15.42 7.41
CA GLU A 13 14.78 -14.03 7.01
C GLU A 13 13.69 -13.46 6.08
N LEU A 14 12.96 -14.31 5.37
CA LEU A 14 11.87 -13.89 4.50
C LEU A 14 10.54 -13.71 5.24
N MET A 15 10.41 -14.20 6.47
CA MET A 15 9.14 -14.17 7.22
C MET A 15 8.76 -12.77 7.70
N ASN A 16 9.74 -11.90 7.95
CA ASN A 16 9.54 -10.54 8.46
C ASN A 16 10.03 -9.46 7.49
N ARG A 17 10.28 -9.82 6.24
CA ARG A 17 10.76 -8.87 5.23
C ARG A 17 9.62 -7.97 4.78
N ILE A 18 9.77 -6.67 4.98
CA ILE A 18 8.84 -5.66 4.47
C ILE A 18 9.31 -5.24 3.07
N VAL A 19 8.41 -5.38 2.09
CA VAL A 19 8.58 -4.83 0.74
C VAL A 19 7.72 -3.58 0.64
N PHE A 20 8.36 -2.44 0.45
CA PHE A 20 7.73 -1.12 0.41
C PHE A 20 7.55 -0.66 -1.03
N HIS A 21 6.31 -0.41 -1.44
CA HIS A 21 5.97 0.10 -2.77
C HIS A 21 5.49 1.54 -2.67
N GLN A 22 6.07 2.42 -3.48
CA GLN A 22 5.70 3.83 -3.62
C GLN A 22 5.97 4.29 -5.06
N ASP A 23 5.34 5.37 -5.50
CA ASP A 23 5.62 5.95 -6.80
C ASP A 23 7.01 6.65 -6.85
N ASN A 24 7.38 7.15 -8.03
CA ASN A 24 8.66 7.82 -8.25
C ASN A 24 8.61 9.34 -8.00
N ALA A 25 7.68 9.85 -7.18
CA ALA A 25 7.65 11.27 -6.87
C ALA A 25 8.99 11.72 -6.25
N ARG A 26 9.43 12.94 -6.59
CA ARG A 26 10.76 13.45 -6.20
C ARG A 26 11.07 13.31 -4.70
N PRO A 27 10.15 13.61 -3.76
CA PRO A 27 10.41 13.44 -2.33
C PRO A 27 10.77 11.99 -1.97
N TYR A 28 10.12 11.01 -2.59
CA TYR A 28 10.30 9.59 -2.31
C TYR A 28 11.61 9.01 -2.83
N THR A 29 12.15 9.62 -3.88
CA THR A 29 13.47 9.27 -4.43
C THR A 29 14.64 10.01 -3.76
N SER A 30 14.35 10.89 -2.80
CA SER A 30 15.38 11.67 -2.12
C SER A 30 16.39 10.80 -1.38
N LEU A 31 17.62 11.31 -1.21
CA LEU A 31 18.66 10.59 -0.47
C LEU A 31 18.22 10.29 0.97
N MET A 32 17.61 11.27 1.63
CA MET A 32 17.13 11.15 3.01
C MET A 32 16.10 10.02 3.13
N THR A 33 15.10 9.97 2.25
CA THR A 33 14.08 8.91 2.27
C THR A 33 14.71 7.53 2.04
N ARG A 34 15.66 7.40 1.10
CA ARG A 34 16.37 6.14 0.85
C ARG A 34 17.19 5.67 2.04
N GLN A 35 17.85 6.60 2.75
CA GLN A 35 18.60 6.30 3.96
C GLN A 35 17.68 5.78 5.06
N THR A 36 16.58 6.47 5.33
CA THR A 36 15.60 6.03 6.33
C THR A 36 15.01 4.66 6.00
N LEU A 37 14.68 4.38 4.74
CA LEU A 37 14.17 3.07 4.34
C LEU A 37 15.22 1.96 4.54
N GLY A 38 16.50 2.27 4.30
CA GLY A 38 17.60 1.36 4.59
C GLY A 38 17.78 1.09 6.09
N GLU A 39 17.68 2.12 6.93
CA GLU A 39 17.75 2.00 8.39
C GLU A 39 16.59 1.16 8.96
N LEU A 40 15.40 1.27 8.37
CA LEU A 40 14.25 0.43 8.71
C LEU A 40 14.36 -1.00 8.19
N GLY A 41 15.33 -1.29 7.30
CA GLY A 41 15.51 -2.58 6.66
C GLY A 41 14.42 -2.91 5.64
N TRP A 42 13.77 -1.90 5.05
CA TRP A 42 12.69 -2.09 4.09
C TRP A 42 13.22 -2.20 2.68
N GLU A 43 12.78 -3.23 1.95
CA GLU A 43 13.12 -3.42 0.55
C GLU A 43 12.20 -2.55 -0.32
N VAL A 44 12.76 -1.62 -1.09
CA VAL A 44 11.95 -0.76 -1.96
C VAL A 44 11.66 -1.49 -3.27
N LEU A 45 10.39 -1.69 -3.58
CA LEU A 45 9.95 -2.22 -4.87
C LEU A 45 10.04 -1.13 -5.94
N MET A 46 10.72 -1.42 -7.04
CA MET A 46 10.84 -0.47 -8.15
C MET A 46 9.48 -0.24 -8.81
N HIS A 47 9.10 1.03 -8.97
CA HIS A 47 7.90 1.44 -9.68
C HIS A 47 8.29 2.01 -11.05
N PRO A 48 7.65 1.61 -12.16
CA PRO A 48 7.90 2.23 -13.45
C PRO A 48 7.27 3.63 -13.53
N PRO A 49 7.88 4.59 -14.27
CA PRO A 49 7.28 5.91 -14.45
C PRO A 49 5.87 5.85 -15.04
N TYR A 50 4.99 6.77 -14.63
CA TYR A 50 3.64 6.96 -15.18
C TYR A 50 2.74 5.70 -15.20
N SER A 51 2.86 4.84 -14.19
CA SER A 51 2.14 3.56 -14.14
C SER A 51 1.15 3.47 -12.96
N PRO A 52 0.11 4.32 -12.93
CA PRO A 52 -0.89 4.31 -11.85
C PRO A 52 -1.71 3.02 -11.83
N ASP A 53 -1.80 2.30 -12.95
CA ASP A 53 -2.40 0.98 -13.04
C ASP A 53 -1.63 -0.11 -12.28
N LEU A 54 -0.37 0.16 -11.92
CA LEU A 54 0.48 -0.70 -11.09
C LEU A 54 0.55 -0.24 -9.63
N SER A 55 -0.23 0.77 -9.25
CA SER A 55 -0.28 1.31 -7.88
C SER A 55 -1.59 0.90 -7.20
N PRO A 56 -1.57 -0.01 -6.19
CA PRO A 56 -2.79 -0.44 -5.49
C PRO A 56 -3.57 0.71 -4.87
N SER A 57 -2.86 1.75 -4.42
CA SER A 57 -3.48 2.96 -3.91
C SER A 57 -4.36 3.62 -4.98
N ASP A 58 -3.87 3.74 -6.21
CA ASP A 58 -4.56 4.45 -7.28
C ASP A 58 -5.69 3.64 -7.93
N TYR A 59 -5.45 2.36 -8.25
CA TYR A 59 -6.47 1.56 -8.93
C TYR A 59 -7.51 0.94 -7.98
N HIS A 60 -7.19 0.72 -6.70
CA HIS A 60 -8.06 0.00 -5.77
C HIS A 60 -8.47 0.80 -4.53
N LEU A 61 -7.54 1.50 -3.86
CA LEU A 61 -7.86 2.19 -2.61
C LEU A 61 -8.62 3.50 -2.82
N PHE A 62 -8.14 4.34 -3.73
CA PHE A 62 -8.67 5.69 -3.92
C PHE A 62 -9.96 5.74 -4.72
N ARG A 63 -10.21 4.79 -5.64
CA ARG A 63 -11.46 4.79 -6.42
C ARG A 63 -12.72 4.64 -5.54
N PRO A 64 -12.82 3.66 -4.62
CA PRO A 64 -13.95 3.56 -3.71
C PRO A 64 -14.06 4.74 -2.76
N LEU A 65 -12.93 5.33 -2.35
CA LEU A 65 -12.91 6.53 -1.51
C LEU A 65 -13.46 7.76 -2.23
N GLN A 66 -13.05 7.98 -3.48
CA GLN A 66 -13.61 9.05 -4.32
C GLN A 66 -15.12 8.89 -4.50
N ASN A 67 -15.57 7.65 -4.75
CA ASN A 67 -16.99 7.36 -4.87
C ASN A 67 -17.76 7.65 -3.57
N SER A 68 -17.18 7.34 -2.41
CA SER A 68 -17.84 7.58 -1.12
C SER A 68 -17.84 9.06 -0.74
N LEU A 69 -16.81 9.80 -1.14
CA LEU A 69 -16.71 11.25 -0.93
C LEU A 69 -17.60 12.05 -1.88
N ASN A 70 -18.10 11.44 -2.96
CA ASN A 70 -18.93 12.15 -3.93
C ASN A 70 -20.21 12.69 -3.27
N GLY A 71 -20.38 14.01 -3.28
CA GLY A 71 -21.52 14.69 -2.66
C GLY A 71 -21.41 14.86 -1.13
N VAL A 72 -20.31 14.45 -0.51
CA VAL A 72 -20.05 14.69 0.93
C VAL A 72 -19.39 16.05 1.10
N ASN A 73 -19.97 16.89 1.96
CA ASN A 73 -19.32 18.14 2.37
C ASN A 73 -18.57 17.94 3.69
N LEU A 74 -17.30 18.33 3.71
CA LEU A 74 -16.41 18.19 4.87
C LEU A 74 -15.86 19.57 5.23
N ASP A 75 -16.54 20.23 6.16
CA ASP A 75 -16.31 21.65 6.47
C ASP A 75 -15.13 21.90 7.42
N SER A 76 -14.45 20.84 7.88
CA SER A 76 -13.25 20.96 8.70
C SER A 76 -12.27 19.82 8.47
N ARG A 77 -11.03 20.05 8.90
CA ARG A 77 -9.98 19.02 8.89
C ARG A 77 -10.38 17.84 9.75
N GLU A 78 -10.94 18.08 10.92
CA GLU A 78 -11.38 17.04 11.86
C GLU A 78 -12.51 16.19 11.26
N ALA A 79 -13.45 16.82 10.56
CA ALA A 79 -14.51 16.10 9.86
C ALA A 79 -13.93 15.17 8.77
N CYS A 80 -12.95 15.67 8.00
CA CYS A 80 -12.25 14.87 7.00
C CYS A 80 -11.47 13.70 7.61
N GLU A 81 -10.68 13.95 8.66
CA GLU A 81 -9.91 12.91 9.34
C GLU A 81 -10.82 11.82 9.94
N ASN A 82 -11.93 12.21 10.56
CA ASN A 82 -12.89 11.26 11.13
C ASN A 82 -13.59 10.43 10.04
N TYR A 83 -13.98 11.07 8.94
CA TYR A 83 -14.57 10.37 7.79
C TYR A 83 -13.60 9.32 7.23
N LEU A 84 -12.34 9.69 7.00
CA LEU A 84 -11.33 8.77 6.47
C LEU A 84 -11.09 7.59 7.42
N LYS A 85 -10.96 7.86 8.73
CA LYS A 85 -10.80 6.80 9.75
C LYS A 85 -11.96 5.81 9.71
N GLN A 86 -13.19 6.31 9.66
CA GLN A 86 -14.38 5.47 9.58
C GLN A 86 -14.41 4.67 8.28
N PHE A 87 -14.21 5.32 7.13
CA PHE A 87 -14.23 4.67 5.82
C PHE A 87 -13.27 3.47 5.74
N PHE A 88 -12.04 3.62 6.23
CA PHE A 88 -11.05 2.54 6.21
C PHE A 88 -11.32 1.46 7.27
N ALA A 89 -11.80 1.84 8.46
CA ALA A 89 -12.15 0.88 9.51
C ALA A 89 -13.32 -0.05 9.10
N GLU A 90 -14.24 0.44 8.26
CA GLU A 90 -15.38 -0.33 7.76
C GLU A 90 -15.00 -1.33 6.65
N LYS A 91 -13.81 -1.22 6.04
CA LYS A 91 -13.43 -2.15 4.97
C LYS A 91 -13.02 -3.51 5.56
N PRO A 92 -13.55 -4.62 5.04
CA PRO A 92 -13.13 -5.94 5.48
C PRO A 92 -11.67 -6.19 5.09
N GLU A 93 -10.96 -7.06 5.82
CA GLU A 93 -9.57 -7.44 5.49
C GLU A 93 -9.42 -7.85 4.02
N LYS A 94 -10.41 -8.57 3.49
CA LYS A 94 -10.47 -9.00 2.09
C LYS A 94 -10.36 -7.83 1.09
N PHE A 95 -10.89 -6.66 1.43
CA PHE A 95 -10.75 -5.48 0.58
C PHE A 95 -9.28 -5.12 0.37
N TYR A 96 -8.46 -5.12 1.42
CA TYR A 96 -7.04 -4.79 1.31
C TYR A 96 -6.24 -5.89 0.62
N THR A 97 -6.53 -7.16 0.94
CA THR A 97 -5.80 -8.28 0.34
C THR A 97 -6.10 -8.41 -1.15
N ASP A 98 -7.36 -8.23 -1.59
CA ASP A 98 -7.72 -8.27 -3.01
C ASP A 98 -6.99 -7.18 -3.81
N GLY A 99 -6.88 -5.97 -3.25
CA GLY A 99 -6.15 -4.86 -3.86
C GLY A 99 -4.68 -5.20 -4.12
N ILE A 100 -3.99 -5.78 -3.13
CA ILE A 100 -2.57 -6.17 -3.26
C ILE A 100 -2.40 -7.38 -4.17
N MET A 101 -3.26 -8.39 -4.06
CA MET A 101 -3.15 -9.62 -4.86
C MET A 101 -3.46 -9.39 -6.35
N PHE A 102 -4.17 -8.31 -6.70
CA PHE A 102 -4.32 -7.92 -8.09
C PHE A 102 -2.97 -7.60 -8.78
N LEU A 103 -1.97 -7.11 -8.03
CA LEU A 103 -0.61 -6.89 -8.57
C LEU A 103 0.07 -8.18 -9.04
N SER A 104 -0.17 -9.29 -8.34
CA SER A 104 0.46 -10.58 -8.66
C SER A 104 -0.23 -11.33 -9.80
N SER A 105 -1.39 -10.81 -10.26
CA SER A 105 -2.22 -11.44 -11.29
C SER A 105 -1.77 -11.13 -12.73
N GLY A 106 -0.49 -10.76 -12.91
CA GLY A 106 0.25 -10.64 -14.17
C GLY A 106 -0.58 -10.54 -15.46
N LYS A 107 -0.57 -9.35 -16.07
CA LYS A 107 -0.75 -9.30 -17.53
C LYS A 107 0.55 -9.68 -18.23
#